data_AF-A0A9R1PKK2-F1
#
_entry.id   AF-A0A9R1PKK2-F1
#
_cell.length_a   1.000
_cell.length_b   1.000
_cell.length_c   1.000
_cell.angle_alpha   90.00
_cell.angle_beta   90.00
_cell.angle_gamma   90.00
#
_symmetry.space_group_name_H-M   'P 1'
#
loop_
_entity.id
_entity.type
_entity.pdbx_description
1 polymer ?
#
loop_
_entity_poly.entity_id
_entity_poly.type
_entity_poly.pdbx_seq_one_letter_code
_entity_poly.pdbx_strand_id
1 'polypeptide(L)'
;MLTRHHASMNFTCAEMRDSEQSEEAKSAPEELVQQVLSAGWREGLHVACENALGRYDATAYNTILRNARPKGINKNGPPEHKLFGFTYLRLSNELLEGQNYATFQTFVEKMHANLVSATHACLK
;
A
#
# COMPACT_ATOMS: atom_id res chain seq x y z
N MET A 1 14.76 17.34 -7.94
CA MET A 1 13.61 18.15 -8.44
C MET A 1 12.53 18.32 -7.37
N LEU A 2 12.07 17.24 -6.71
CA LEU A 2 11.03 17.31 -5.66
C LEU A 2 11.56 17.81 -4.30
N THR A 3 12.77 17.39 -3.90
CA THR A 3 13.36 17.71 -2.58
C THR A 3 13.45 19.21 -2.30
N ARG A 4 13.83 20.03 -3.30
CA ARG A 4 13.92 21.49 -3.16
C ARG A 4 12.60 22.19 -2.84
N HIS A 5 11.49 21.49 -3.05
CA HIS A 5 10.13 21.99 -2.83
C HIS A 5 9.49 21.40 -1.58
N HIS A 6 10.22 20.58 -0.81
CA HIS A 6 9.69 19.82 0.33
C HIS A 6 8.45 18.97 -0.05
N ALA A 7 8.39 18.55 -1.32
CA ALA A 7 7.28 17.76 -1.84
C ALA A 7 7.40 16.29 -1.44
N SER A 8 6.27 15.59 -1.38
CA SER A 8 6.20 14.14 -1.35
C SER A 8 6.05 13.56 -2.76
N MET A 9 6.34 12.27 -2.91
CA MET A 9 6.05 11.51 -4.12
C MET A 9 4.85 10.60 -3.85
N ASN A 10 3.87 10.59 -4.75
CA ASN A 10 2.80 9.60 -4.74
C ASN A 10 2.96 8.71 -5.98
N PHE A 11 3.06 7.39 -5.78
CA PHE A 11 3.27 6.41 -6.84
C PHE A 11 2.11 5.42 -6.93
N THR A 12 2.00 4.66 -8.01
CA THR A 12 0.90 3.70 -8.21
C THR A 12 1.44 2.26 -8.40
N CYS A 13 0.57 1.31 -8.78
CA CYS A 13 0.88 -0.12 -8.97
C CYS A 13 1.26 -0.89 -7.68
N ALA A 14 0.94 -0.37 -6.50
CA ALA A 14 1.38 -0.99 -5.24
C ALA A 14 0.72 -2.35 -4.94
N GLU A 15 -0.32 -2.73 -5.69
CA GLU A 15 -1.05 -3.99 -5.55
C GLU A 15 -0.62 -5.07 -6.53
N MET A 16 0.09 -4.71 -7.60
CA MET A 16 0.40 -5.61 -8.72
C MET A 16 1.54 -6.57 -8.39
N ARG A 17 1.46 -7.77 -8.99
CA ARG A 17 2.56 -8.73 -9.06
C ARG A 17 2.97 -8.98 -10.50
N ASP A 18 4.24 -9.33 -10.71
CA ASP A 18 4.77 -9.63 -12.05
C ASP A 18 4.08 -10.87 -12.62
N SER A 19 3.78 -11.85 -11.76
CA SER A 19 3.06 -13.08 -12.12
C SER A 19 1.62 -12.86 -12.59
N GLU A 20 1.05 -11.68 -12.36
CA GLU A 20 -0.29 -11.31 -12.82
C GLU A 20 -0.27 -10.60 -14.19
N GLN A 21 0.92 -10.36 -14.75
CA GLN A 21 1.11 -9.68 -16.03
C GLN A 21 1.35 -10.68 -17.15
N SER A 22 0.99 -10.32 -18.39
CA SER A 22 1.29 -11.18 -19.54
C SER A 22 2.78 -11.15 -19.89
N GLU A 23 3.33 -12.28 -20.35
CA GLU A 23 4.75 -12.41 -20.66
C GLU A 23 5.19 -11.53 -21.86
N GLU A 24 4.26 -11.24 -22.77
CA GLU A 24 4.47 -10.39 -23.95
C GLU A 24 4.65 -8.93 -23.57
N ALA A 25 4.03 -8.50 -22.46
CA ALA A 25 4.08 -7.11 -22.02
C ALA A 25 5.46 -6.69 -21.50
N LYS A 26 6.34 -7.65 -21.17
CA LYS A 26 7.63 -7.39 -20.51
C LYS A 26 7.49 -6.47 -19.29
N SER A 27 6.41 -6.69 -18.54
CA SER A 27 6.02 -5.90 -17.38
C SER A 27 6.71 -6.41 -16.12
N ALA A 28 7.13 -5.48 -15.26
CA ALA A 28 7.86 -5.74 -14.02
C ALA A 28 7.40 -4.76 -12.91
N PRO A 29 6.10 -4.75 -12.55
CA PRO A 29 5.57 -3.82 -11.54
C PRO A 29 6.28 -3.94 -10.18
N GLU A 30 6.71 -5.12 -9.76
CA GLU A 30 7.34 -5.29 -8.45
C GLU A 30 8.72 -4.61 -8.40
N GLU A 31 9.55 -4.80 -9.42
CA GLU A 31 10.85 -4.15 -9.56
C GLU A 31 10.70 -2.63 -9.73
N LEU A 32 9.70 -2.20 -10.52
CA LEU A 32 9.45 -0.78 -10.73
C LEU A 32 9.06 -0.07 -9.42
N VAL A 33 8.15 -0.66 -8.63
CA VAL A 33 7.80 -0.13 -7.30
C VAL A 33 9.04 -0.08 -6.42
N GLN A 34 9.84 -1.15 -6.35
CA GLN A 34 11.07 -1.16 -5.54
C GLN A 34 12.04 -0.05 -5.96
N GLN A 35 12.24 0.16 -7.26
CA GLN A 35 13.14 1.18 -7.79
C GLN A 35 12.68 2.59 -7.41
N VAL A 36 11.40 2.89 -7.63
CA VAL A 36 10.83 4.21 -7.40
C VAL A 36 10.82 4.54 -5.91
N LEU A 37 10.31 3.63 -5.05
CA LEU A 37 10.30 3.84 -3.60
C LEU A 37 11.72 4.05 -3.05
N SER A 38 12.66 3.20 -3.48
CA SER A 38 14.07 3.31 -3.06
C SER A 38 14.73 4.61 -3.53
N ALA A 39 14.37 5.13 -4.71
CA ALA A 39 14.86 6.42 -5.17
C ALA A 39 14.29 7.57 -4.32
N GLY A 40 12.98 7.53 -4.03
CA GLY A 40 12.34 8.54 -3.18
C GLY A 40 12.94 8.60 -1.77
N TRP A 41 13.12 7.45 -1.11
CA TRP A 41 13.72 7.41 0.22
C TRP A 41 15.19 7.83 0.24
N ARG A 42 15.99 7.48 -0.79
CA ARG A 42 17.38 7.95 -0.91
C ARG A 42 17.49 9.47 -1.01
N GLU A 43 16.51 10.11 -1.65
CA GLU A 43 16.42 11.57 -1.76
C GLU A 43 15.76 12.23 -0.53
N GLY A 44 15.45 11.46 0.52
CA GLY A 44 14.82 11.93 1.75
C GLY A 44 13.35 12.32 1.61
N LEU A 45 12.66 11.84 0.56
CA LEU A 45 11.25 12.16 0.33
C LEU A 45 10.33 11.28 1.17
N HIS A 46 9.20 11.85 1.58
CA HIS A 46 8.03 11.05 1.92
C HIS A 46 7.48 10.43 0.64
N VAL A 47 7.25 9.11 0.68
CA VAL A 47 6.70 8.37 -0.46
C VAL A 47 5.37 7.75 -0.06
N ALA A 48 4.30 8.06 -0.78
CA ALA A 48 2.99 7.46 -0.67
C ALA A 48 2.70 6.59 -1.90
N CYS A 49 1.71 5.69 -1.79
CA CYS A 49 1.25 4.91 -2.93
C CYS A 49 -0.27 4.82 -3.07
N GLU A 50 -0.69 4.40 -4.25
CA GLU A 50 -2.04 4.00 -4.63
C GLU A 50 -2.01 2.62 -5.31
N ASN A 51 -3.15 1.92 -5.31
CA ASN A 51 -3.35 0.81 -6.25
C ASN A 51 -3.77 1.37 -7.62
N ALA A 52 -3.34 0.71 -8.70
CA ALA A 52 -3.67 1.12 -10.06
C ALA A 52 -5.04 0.60 -10.52
N LEU A 53 -5.41 -0.61 -10.10
CA LEU A 53 -6.63 -1.31 -10.50
C LEU A 53 -7.55 -1.59 -9.31
N GLY A 54 -8.87 -1.64 -9.53
CA GLY A 54 -9.83 -2.04 -8.50
C GLY A 54 -9.64 -3.51 -8.11
N ARG A 55 -9.16 -3.76 -6.89
CA ARG A 55 -8.82 -5.09 -6.37
C ARG A 55 -9.35 -5.25 -4.96
N TYR A 56 -10.03 -6.35 -4.69
CA TYR A 56 -10.68 -6.63 -3.40
C TYR A 56 -10.16 -7.90 -2.70
N ASP A 57 -9.20 -8.59 -3.34
CA ASP A 57 -8.66 -9.85 -2.88
C ASP A 57 -7.48 -9.69 -1.92
N ALA A 58 -7.27 -10.72 -1.09
CA ALA A 58 -6.19 -10.76 -0.11
C ALA A 58 -4.80 -10.69 -0.75
N THR A 59 -4.62 -11.15 -1.99
CA THR A 59 -3.33 -11.14 -2.68
C THR A 59 -2.89 -9.70 -2.97
N ALA A 60 -3.79 -8.88 -3.51
CA ALA A 60 -3.56 -7.44 -3.73
C ALA A 60 -3.24 -6.73 -2.41
N TYR A 61 -4.06 -6.91 -1.37
CA TYR A 61 -3.83 -6.28 -0.06
C TYR A 61 -2.52 -6.68 0.60
N ASN A 62 -2.12 -7.96 0.51
CA ASN A 62 -0.85 -8.42 1.04
C ASN A 62 0.34 -7.86 0.25
N THR A 63 0.19 -7.65 -1.06
CA THR A 63 1.20 -6.99 -1.90
C THR A 63 1.37 -5.52 -1.53
N ILE A 64 0.26 -4.81 -1.30
CA ILE A 64 0.28 -3.43 -0.78
C ILE A 64 0.98 -3.40 0.59
N LEU A 65 0.65 -4.31 1.51
CA LEU A 65 1.26 -4.37 2.84
C LEU A 65 2.77 -4.62 2.78
N ARG A 66 3.22 -5.50 1.87
CA ARG A 66 4.65 -5.74 1.60
C ARG A 66 5.33 -4.46 1.14
N ASN A 67 4.74 -3.74 0.19
CA ASN A 67 5.30 -2.49 -0.34
C ASN A 67 5.23 -1.35 0.70
N ALA A 68 4.22 -1.33 1.57
CA ALA A 68 4.04 -0.36 2.64
C ALA A 68 5.13 -0.42 3.70
N ARG A 69 5.63 -1.63 4.00
CA ARG A 69 6.73 -1.89 4.92
C ARG A 69 7.62 -3.00 4.34
N PRO A 70 8.58 -2.67 3.46
CA PRO A 70 9.40 -3.67 2.78
C PRO A 70 10.23 -4.56 3.73
N LYS A 71 10.59 -4.02 4.90
CA LYS A 71 11.31 -4.76 5.97
C LYS A 71 10.39 -5.20 7.12
N GLY A 72 9.07 -5.13 6.94
CA GLY A 72 8.08 -5.54 7.94
C GLY A 72 7.94 -4.56 9.11
N ILE A 73 7.33 -5.05 10.20
CA ILE A 73 7.10 -4.27 11.43
C ILE A 73 8.37 -4.34 12.29
N ASN A 74 8.88 -3.17 12.69
CA ASN A 74 9.91 -3.06 13.72
C ASN A 74 9.24 -2.92 15.09
N LYS A 75 9.45 -3.88 16.00
CA LYS A 75 8.88 -3.85 17.36
C LYS A 75 9.62 -2.92 18.32
N ASN A 76 10.82 -2.51 17.95
CA ASN A 76 11.74 -1.76 18.83
C ASN A 76 11.83 -0.28 18.45
N GLY A 77 11.02 0.20 17.50
CA GLY A 77 11.06 1.58 17.02
C GLY A 77 10.46 1.73 15.62
N PRO A 78 10.63 2.90 14.99
CA PRO A 78 10.16 3.10 13.62
C PRO A 78 10.89 2.14 12.64
N PRO A 79 10.22 1.67 11.58
CA PRO A 79 10.88 0.95 10.50
C PRO A 79 11.82 1.89 9.72
N GLU A 80 12.90 1.33 9.15
CA GLU A 80 13.87 2.08 8.32
C GLU A 80 13.19 2.76 7.13
N HIS A 81 12.34 2.01 6.42
CA HIS A 81 11.52 2.52 5.34
C HIS A 81 10.07 2.11 5.55
N LYS A 82 9.17 3.08 5.38
CA LYS A 82 7.73 2.87 5.29
C LYS A 82 7.12 3.86 4.31
N LEU A 83 6.02 3.48 3.70
CA LEU A 83 5.18 4.45 3.02
C LEU A 83 4.66 5.49 4.02
N PHE A 84 4.57 6.73 3.56
CA PHE A 84 3.97 7.84 4.29
C PHE A 84 2.46 7.70 4.38
N GLY A 85 1.84 7.18 3.31
CA GLY A 85 0.41 6.89 3.26
C GLY A 85 0.09 5.96 2.08
N PHE A 86 -1.10 5.38 2.13
CA PHE A 86 -1.68 4.64 1.01
C PHE A 86 -3.10 5.14 0.75
N THR A 87 -3.43 5.40 -0.50
CA THR A 87 -4.78 5.81 -0.91
C THR A 87 -5.39 4.74 -1.80
N TYR A 88 -6.54 4.19 -1.36
CA TYR A 88 -7.20 3.10 -2.06
C TYR A 88 -8.12 3.62 -3.17
N LEU A 89 -7.98 3.05 -4.37
CA LEU A 89 -8.81 3.30 -5.54
C LEU A 89 -9.82 2.16 -5.70
N ARG A 90 -11.14 2.36 -5.58
CA ARG A 90 -11.90 3.56 -5.19
C ARG A 90 -13.12 3.10 -4.38
N LEU A 91 -13.67 3.98 -3.54
CA LEU A 91 -14.97 3.74 -2.92
C LEU A 91 -16.03 3.38 -3.97
N SER A 92 -16.70 2.25 -3.76
CA SER A 92 -17.78 1.72 -4.60
C SER A 92 -18.75 0.92 -3.74
N ASN A 93 -19.95 0.62 -4.24
CA ASN A 93 -20.86 -0.29 -3.55
C ASN A 93 -20.21 -1.68 -3.39
N GLU A 94 -19.52 -2.15 -4.42
CA GLU A 94 -18.79 -3.43 -4.41
C GLU A 94 -17.73 -3.50 -3.29
N LEU A 95 -17.01 -2.40 -3.00
CA LEU A 95 -16.08 -2.34 -1.86
C LEU A 95 -16.81 -2.51 -0.53
N LEU A 96 -18.02 -1.94 -0.41
CA LEU A 96 -18.81 -1.91 0.82
C LEU A 96 -19.65 -3.18 1.03
N GLU A 97 -19.64 -4.11 0.08
CA GLU A 97 -20.49 -5.29 0.11
C GLU A 97 -19.78 -6.52 0.69
N GLY A 98 -20.44 -7.16 1.67
CA GLY A 98 -20.11 -8.51 2.15
C GLY A 98 -18.63 -8.76 2.42
N GLN A 99 -18.06 -9.74 1.70
CA GLN A 99 -16.69 -10.20 1.91
C GLN A 99 -15.63 -9.16 1.49
N ASN A 100 -15.94 -8.29 0.52
CA ASN A 100 -15.00 -7.26 0.07
C ASN A 100 -14.74 -6.26 1.20
N TYR A 101 -15.80 -5.81 1.88
CA TYR A 101 -15.69 -4.89 3.00
C TYR A 101 -14.95 -5.53 4.18
N ALA A 102 -15.30 -6.78 4.53
CA ALA A 102 -14.61 -7.51 5.60
C ALA A 102 -13.10 -7.67 5.32
N THR A 103 -12.73 -7.99 4.08
CA THR A 103 -11.33 -8.12 3.66
C THR A 103 -10.61 -6.76 3.70
N PHE A 104 -11.28 -5.69 3.28
CA PHE A 104 -10.75 -4.33 3.35
C PHE A 104 -10.54 -3.87 4.80
N GLN A 105 -11.45 -4.17 5.72
CA GLN A 105 -11.27 -3.87 7.16
C GLN A 105 -10.01 -4.52 7.72
N THR A 106 -9.81 -5.82 7.45
CA THR A 106 -8.59 -6.53 7.85
C THR A 106 -7.34 -5.93 7.21
N PHE A 107 -7.42 -5.50 5.95
CA PHE A 107 -6.32 -4.79 5.30
C PHE A 107 -5.97 -3.48 6.03
N VAL A 108 -6.97 -2.66 6.39
CA VAL A 108 -6.77 -1.41 7.12
C VAL A 108 -6.17 -1.65 8.51
N GLU A 109 -6.67 -2.65 9.24
CA GLU A 109 -6.11 -3.05 10.55
C GLU A 109 -4.62 -3.40 10.43
N LYS A 110 -4.26 -4.23 9.43
CA LYS A 110 -2.87 -4.59 9.16
C LYS A 110 -2.04 -3.39 8.70
N MET A 111 -2.57 -2.47 7.89
CA MET A 111 -1.88 -1.24 7.50
C MET A 111 -1.54 -0.39 8.72
N HIS A 112 -2.43 -0.34 9.72
CA HIS A 112 -2.22 0.30 11.01
C HIS A 112 -1.41 -0.54 12.02
N ALA A 113 -0.74 -1.60 11.57
CA ALA A 113 0.04 -2.51 12.42
C ALA A 113 -0.75 -3.04 13.64
N ASN A 114 -2.07 -3.22 13.47
CA ASN A 114 -3.00 -3.65 14.50
C ASN A 114 -3.02 -2.77 15.76
N LEU A 115 -2.63 -1.50 15.65
CA LEU A 115 -2.50 -0.59 16.81
C LEU A 115 -3.84 -0.15 17.42
N VAL A 116 -4.99 -0.33 16.72
CA VAL A 116 -6.33 -0.06 17.28
C VAL A 116 -7.36 -1.04 16.70
N SER A 117 -7.90 -1.92 17.55
CA SER A 117 -9.18 -2.62 17.37
C SER A 117 -10.10 -2.30 18.56
N ALA A 118 -10.41 -1.01 18.75
CA ALA A 118 -11.18 -0.53 19.90
C ALA A 118 -12.29 0.47 19.54
N THR A 119 -12.78 0.49 18.29
CA THR A 119 -13.87 1.38 17.88
C THR A 119 -15.19 0.67 17.52
N HIS A 120 -15.33 -0.63 17.83
CA HIS A 120 -16.62 -1.32 17.74
C HIS A 120 -17.61 -0.95 18.88
N ALA A 121 -17.30 0.04 19.73
CA ALA A 121 -18.16 0.45 20.84
C ALA A 121 -19.17 1.56 20.50
N CYS A 122 -19.27 2.06 19.26
CA CYS A 122 -20.12 3.24 18.97
C CYS A 122 -21.01 3.12 17.72
N LEU A 123 -21.40 1.91 17.28
CA LEU A 123 -22.42 1.71 16.25
C LEU A 123 -23.35 0.51 16.52
N LYS A 124 -23.70 0.28 17.78
CA LYS A 124 -24.88 -0.53 18.14
C LYS A 124 -25.90 0.34 18.85
#